data_AF-A0A338P685-F1
#
_entry.id   AF-A0A338P685-F1
#
_cell.length_a   1.000
_cell.length_b   1.000
_cell.length_c   1.000
_cell.angle_alpha   90.00
_cell.angle_beta   90.00
_cell.angle_gamma   90.00
#
_symmetry.space_group_name_H-M   'P 1'
#
loop_
_entity.id
_entity.type
_entity.pdbx_description
1 polymer ?
#
loop_
_entity_poly.entity_id
_entity_poly.type
_entity_poly.pdbx_seq_one_letter_code
_entity_poly.pdbx_strand_id
1 'polypeptide(L)'
;MARGLPSTACLARFCQKLNRLKPLEESSMETSLRRCLSTLDLTLLGVGGMVGSGLYVLTGTVAKDMAGPAVLLSFLVAAVASLLAALCYAEFGARVPRTGSAYLFTYVSMGEIWAFL
;
A
#
# COMPACT_ATOMS: atom_id res chain seq x y z
N MET A 1 -32.88 15.63 39.28
CA MET A 1 -32.98 15.09 37.90
C MET A 1 -31.95 15.81 37.04
N ALA A 2 -31.16 15.07 36.24
CA ALA A 2 -30.04 15.50 35.36
C ALA A 2 -28.72 15.85 36.08
N ARG A 3 -27.51 15.42 35.68
CA ARG A 3 -27.00 14.63 34.53
C ARG A 3 -25.59 14.12 34.92
N GLY A 4 -25.39 12.82 35.04
CA GLY A 4 -24.05 12.23 35.17
C GLY A 4 -23.37 12.22 33.80
N LEU A 5 -22.16 12.77 33.68
CA LEU A 5 -21.37 12.79 32.45
C LEU A 5 -20.77 11.41 32.13
N PRO A 6 -21.10 10.79 30.98
CA PRO A 6 -20.40 9.63 30.46
C PRO A 6 -19.94 9.97 29.03
N SER A 7 -18.77 10.60 28.85
CA SER A 7 -18.41 11.08 27.50
C SER A 7 -17.03 10.64 27.01
N THR A 8 -15.99 10.69 27.85
CA THR A 8 -14.62 10.40 27.37
C THR A 8 -14.26 8.91 27.41
N ALA A 9 -14.63 8.20 28.47
CA ALA A 9 -14.32 6.77 28.61
C ALA A 9 -15.10 5.86 27.63
N CYS A 10 -16.32 6.25 27.26
CA CYS A 10 -17.13 5.52 26.28
C CYS A 10 -16.55 5.67 24.87
N LEU A 11 -16.17 6.90 24.51
CA LEU A 11 -15.60 7.21 23.21
C LEU A 11 -14.21 6.58 23.03
N ALA A 12 -13.38 6.59 24.07
CA ALA A 12 -12.11 5.87 24.07
C ALA A 12 -12.28 4.36 23.90
N ARG A 13 -13.26 3.73 24.59
CA ARG A 13 -13.57 2.30 24.43
C ARG A 13 -14.12 1.97 23.03
N PHE A 14 -14.90 2.86 22.44
CA PHE A 14 -15.42 2.71 21.09
C PHE A 14 -14.29 2.78 20.05
N CYS A 15 -13.41 3.78 20.13
CA CYS A 15 -12.22 3.87 19.28
C CYS A 15 -11.29 2.66 19.44
N GLN A 16 -11.12 2.16 20.67
CA GLN A 16 -10.31 0.97 20.95
C GLN A 16 -10.94 -0.32 20.39
N LYS A 17 -12.29 -0.42 20.39
CA LYS A 17 -13.01 -1.54 19.77
C LYS A 17 -12.94 -1.51 18.25
N LEU A 18 -12.97 -0.32 17.65
CA LEU A 18 -12.85 -0.15 16.21
C LEU A 18 -11.40 -0.36 15.73
N ASN A 19 -10.38 0.08 16.47
CA ASN A 19 -8.98 -0.12 16.09
C ASN A 19 -8.39 -1.47 16.58
N ARG A 20 -9.25 -2.44 16.89
CA ARG A 20 -8.81 -3.74 17.38
C ARG A 20 -8.12 -4.48 16.24
N LEU A 21 -6.86 -4.85 16.43
CA LEU A 21 -6.14 -5.79 15.57
C LEU A 21 -6.60 -7.22 15.88
N LYS A 22 -7.17 -7.94 14.91
CA LYS A 22 -7.19 -9.41 14.97
C LYS A 22 -5.76 -9.94 14.85
N PRO A 23 -5.37 -10.93 15.67
CA PRO A 23 -4.09 -11.60 15.49
C PRO A 23 -4.07 -12.23 14.09
N LEU A 24 -3.02 -11.95 13.33
CA LEU A 24 -2.79 -12.59 12.04
C LEU A 24 -2.54 -14.08 12.30
N GLU A 25 -3.40 -14.96 11.78
CA GLU A 25 -3.21 -16.41 11.96
C GLU A 25 -1.81 -16.83 11.45
N GLU A 26 -1.08 -17.61 12.24
CA GLU A 26 0.23 -18.16 11.84
C GLU A 26 0.12 -19.07 10.61
N SER A 27 -1.07 -19.63 10.35
CA SER A 27 -1.40 -20.43 9.16
C SER A 27 -1.17 -19.69 7.84
N SER A 28 -1.13 -18.35 7.83
CA SER A 28 -0.96 -17.58 6.60
C SER A 28 0.42 -17.74 5.95
N MET A 29 1.41 -18.28 6.67
CA MET A 29 2.75 -18.58 6.13
C MET A 29 2.85 -20.01 5.58
N GLU A 30 1.94 -20.90 5.98
CA GLU A 30 1.85 -22.29 5.54
C GLU A 30 1.12 -22.32 4.19
N THR A 31 1.85 -22.09 3.10
CA THR A 31 1.30 -22.22 1.75
C THR A 31 1.70 -23.58 1.17
N SER A 32 0.77 -24.28 0.52
CA SER A 32 1.09 -25.49 -0.26
C SER A 32 1.90 -25.22 -1.53
N LEU A 33 2.16 -23.94 -1.85
CA LEU A 33 2.88 -23.50 -3.04
C LEU A 33 4.39 -23.63 -2.85
N ARG A 34 5.07 -24.12 -3.89
CA ARG A 34 6.53 -24.19 -3.94
C ARG A 34 7.11 -22.80 -4.22
N ARG A 35 8.06 -22.35 -3.40
CA ARG A 35 8.83 -21.12 -3.65
C ARG A 35 9.81 -21.34 -4.81
N CYS A 36 9.38 -21.00 -6.02
CA CYS A 36 10.18 -21.15 -7.25
C CYS A 36 10.61 -19.83 -7.88
N LEU A 37 10.08 -18.70 -7.41
CA LEU A 37 10.35 -17.38 -7.97
C LEU A 37 11.72 -16.88 -7.49
N SER A 38 12.60 -16.60 -8.44
CA SER A 38 13.86 -15.91 -8.20
C SER A 38 13.64 -14.40 -8.07
N THR A 39 14.65 -13.67 -7.61
CA THR A 39 14.60 -12.20 -7.52
C THR A 39 14.36 -11.56 -8.89
N LEU A 40 14.98 -12.11 -9.94
CA LEU A 40 14.76 -11.65 -11.31
C LEU A 40 13.31 -11.85 -11.75
N ASP A 41 12.72 -13.02 -11.48
CA ASP A 41 11.33 -13.30 -11.85
C ASP A 41 10.36 -12.34 -11.14
N LEU A 42 10.62 -12.04 -9.87
CA LEU A 42 9.85 -11.05 -9.10
C LEU A 42 10.00 -9.64 -9.66
N THR A 43 11.21 -9.23 -10.07
CA THR A 43 11.40 -7.91 -10.69
C THR A 43 10.70 -7.80 -12.04
N LEU A 44 10.76 -8.84 -12.87
CA LEU A 44 10.07 -8.87 -14.16
C LEU A 44 8.55 -8.88 -13.98
N LEU A 45 8.05 -9.60 -12.98
CA LEU A 45 6.63 -9.58 -12.59
C LEU A 45 6.19 -8.17 -12.19
N GLY A 46 7.02 -7.46 -11.41
CA GLY A 46 6.76 -6.07 -11.04
C GLY A 46 6.73 -5.12 -12.25
N VAL A 47 7.74 -5.19 -13.13
CA VAL A 47 7.81 -4.36 -14.35
C VAL A 47 6.62 -4.63 -15.27
N GLY A 48 6.28 -5.91 -15.50
CA GLY A 48 5.13 -6.30 -16.30
C GLY A 48 3.80 -5.81 -15.72
N GLY A 49 3.67 -5.74 -14.39
CA GLY A 49 2.49 -5.20 -13.72
C GLY A 49 2.36 -3.67 -13.80
N MET A 50 3.48 -2.94 -13.91
CA MET A 50 3.46 -1.47 -14.01
C MET A 50 3.17 -0.97 -15.43
N VAL A 51 3.58 -1.74 -16.46
CA VAL A 51 3.35 -1.38 -17.86
C VAL A 51 1.91 -1.72 -18.26
N GLY A 52 1.06 -0.70 -18.33
CA GLY A 52 -0.36 -0.87 -18.68
C GLY A 52 -0.90 0.25 -19.56
N SER A 53 -2.23 0.41 -19.57
CA SER A 53 -2.92 1.46 -20.33
C SER A 53 -2.44 2.87 -19.98
N GLY A 54 -1.96 3.09 -18.75
CA GLY A 54 -1.33 4.32 -18.31
C GLY A 54 -0.18 4.77 -19.21
N LEU A 55 0.74 3.86 -19.50
CA LEU A 55 1.92 4.18 -20.32
C LEU A 55 1.56 4.29 -21.81
N TYR A 56 0.71 3.41 -22.32
CA TYR A 56 0.41 3.37 -23.77
C TYR A 56 -0.62 4.39 -24.23
N VAL A 57 -1.60 4.74 -23.39
CA VAL A 57 -2.73 5.61 -23.77
C VAL A 57 -2.57 6.99 -23.16
N LEU A 58 -2.39 7.09 -21.84
CA LEU A 58 -2.38 8.41 -21.17
C LEU A 58 -1.14 9.24 -21.49
N THR A 59 0.01 8.62 -21.74
CA THR A 59 1.25 9.35 -22.10
C THR A 59 1.07 10.25 -23.32
N GLY A 60 0.36 9.77 -24.35
CA GLY A 60 0.10 10.55 -25.56
C GLY A 60 -0.82 11.74 -25.30
N THR A 61 -1.89 11.52 -24.53
CA THR A 61 -2.83 12.58 -24.14
C THR A 61 -2.15 13.64 -23.26
N VAL A 62 -1.35 13.23 -22.27
CA VAL A 62 -0.60 14.15 -21.42
C VAL A 62 0.43 14.93 -22.22
N ALA A 63 1.13 14.28 -23.17
CA ALA A 63 2.06 14.97 -24.05
C ALA A 63 1.36 15.99 -24.96
N LYS A 64 0.18 15.67 -25.50
CA LYS A 64 -0.54 16.56 -26.40
C LYS A 64 -1.21 17.73 -25.69
N ASP A 65 -1.94 17.45 -24.61
CA ASP A 65 -2.91 18.39 -24.03
C ASP A 65 -2.39 19.08 -22.75
N MET A 66 -1.37 18.53 -22.08
CA MET A 66 -0.90 19.03 -20.77
C MET A 66 0.54 19.54 -20.79
N ALA A 67 1.51 18.69 -21.16
CA ALA A 67 2.94 18.96 -20.94
C ALA A 67 3.73 19.29 -22.21
N GLY A 68 3.23 18.93 -23.40
CA GLY A 68 3.97 19.17 -24.65
C GLY A 68 5.33 18.43 -24.67
N PRO A 69 6.37 19.04 -25.25
CA PRO A 69 7.73 18.50 -25.25
C PRO A 69 8.33 18.29 -23.84
N ALA A 70 7.81 19.00 -22.83
CA ALA A 70 8.27 18.89 -21.45
C ALA A 70 7.74 17.65 -20.71
N VAL A 71 6.98 16.78 -21.39
CA VAL A 71 6.43 15.54 -20.81
C VAL A 71 7.52 14.65 -20.19
N LEU A 72 8.73 14.63 -20.75
CA LEU A 72 9.87 13.90 -20.21
C LEU A 72 10.28 14.40 -18.82
N LEU A 73 10.23 15.72 -18.59
CA LEU A 73 10.52 16.30 -17.27
C LEU A 73 9.43 15.96 -16.27
N SER A 74 8.16 15.99 -16.68
CA SER A 74 7.04 15.57 -15.83
C SER A 74 7.16 14.11 -15.40
N PHE A 75 7.51 13.21 -16.33
CA PHE A 75 7.76 11.80 -15.99
C PHE A 75 8.99 11.61 -15.11
N LEU A 76 10.04 12.42 -15.27
CA LEU A 76 11.23 12.35 -14.41
C LEU A 76 10.87 12.70 -12.95
N VAL A 77 10.11 13.77 -12.74
CA VAL A 77 9.64 14.16 -11.40
C VAL A 77 8.73 13.09 -10.80
N ALA A 78 7.80 12.55 -11.59
CA ALA A 78 6.93 11.45 -11.16
C ALA A 78 7.74 10.18 -10.82
N ALA A 79 8.78 9.85 -11.59
CA ALA A 79 9.65 8.71 -11.34
C ALA A 79 10.41 8.86 -10.02
N VAL A 80 10.91 10.05 -9.70
CA VAL A 80 11.56 10.32 -8.41
C VAL A 80 10.58 10.12 -7.26
N ALA A 81 9.37 10.72 -7.34
CA ALA A 81 8.35 10.54 -6.31
C ALA A 81 7.97 9.06 -6.09
N SER A 82 7.77 8.32 -7.19
CA SER A 82 7.47 6.89 -7.16
C SER A 82 8.63 6.06 -6.59
N LEU A 83 9.88 6.43 -6.86
CA LEU A 83 11.05 5.75 -6.33
C LEU A 83 11.13 5.90 -4.80
N LEU A 84 10.89 7.11 -4.27
CA LEU A 84 10.85 7.33 -2.82
C LEU A 84 9.75 6.47 -2.17
N ALA A 85 8.56 6.42 -2.79
CA ALA A 85 7.49 5.55 -2.31
C ALA A 85 7.89 4.06 -2.37
N ALA A 86 8.52 3.61 -3.46
CA ALA A 86 8.97 2.23 -3.61
C ALA A 86 10.00 1.83 -2.55
N LEU A 87 10.90 2.74 -2.15
CA LEU A 87 11.87 2.50 -1.07
C LEU A 87 11.15 2.30 0.28
N CYS A 88 10.14 3.12 0.60
CA CYS A 88 9.32 2.92 1.80
C CYS A 88 8.62 1.55 1.79
N TYR A 89 8.06 1.16 0.64
CA TYR A 89 7.44 -0.16 0.47
C TYR A 89 8.44 -1.31 0.59
N ALA A 90 9.68 -1.14 0.10
CA ALA A 90 10.75 -2.13 0.24
C ALA A 90 11.15 -2.32 1.72
N GLU A 91 11.22 -1.25 2.50
CA GLU A 91 11.50 -1.30 3.94
C GLU A 91 10.40 -2.05 4.70
N PHE A 92 9.13 -1.80 4.38
CA PHE A 92 8.00 -2.54 4.97
C PHE A 92 7.99 -4.00 4.57
N GLY A 93 8.26 -4.32 3.31
CA GLY A 93 8.34 -5.70 2.81
C GLY A 93 9.48 -6.50 3.46
N ALA A 94 10.61 -5.85 3.77
CA ALA A 94 11.73 -6.48 4.48
C ALA A 94 11.40 -6.75 5.96
N ARG A 95 10.59 -5.90 6.61
CA ARG A 95 10.19 -6.06 8.02
C ARG A 95 9.03 -7.04 8.22
N VAL A 96 8.12 -7.12 7.26
CA VAL A 96 6.91 -7.94 7.34
C VAL A 96 6.89 -8.90 6.14
N PRO A 97 7.61 -10.03 6.20
CA PRO A 97 7.74 -10.99 5.09
C PRO A 97 6.50 -11.88 4.98
N ARG A 98 5.33 -11.25 4.77
CA ARG A 98 4.03 -11.88 4.66
C ARG A 98 3.40 -11.48 3.33
N THR A 99 2.65 -12.39 2.72
CA THR A 99 1.95 -12.12 1.47
C THR A 99 0.87 -11.05 1.70
N GLY A 100 1.08 -9.85 1.16
CA GLY A 100 0.19 -8.71 1.30
C GLY A 100 0.75 -7.48 0.59
N SER A 101 -0.10 -6.47 0.41
CA SER A 101 0.27 -5.16 -0.15
C SER A 101 0.01 -4.06 0.88
N ALA A 102 -0.30 -2.84 0.45
CA ALA A 102 -0.61 -1.67 1.29
C ALA A 102 -1.50 -2.01 2.49
N TYR A 103 -2.56 -2.79 2.29
CA TYR A 103 -3.47 -3.25 3.35
C TYR A 103 -2.74 -3.89 4.54
N LEU A 104 -1.81 -4.80 4.29
CA LEU A 104 -1.14 -5.52 5.36
C LEU A 104 -0.18 -4.59 6.10
N PHE A 105 0.49 -3.69 5.39
CA PHE A 105 1.42 -2.73 5.98
C PHE A 105 0.69 -1.70 6.85
N THR A 106 -0.46 -1.20 6.40
CA THR A 106 -1.31 -0.29 7.18
C THR A 106 -1.99 -1.01 8.33
N TYR A 107 -2.41 -2.26 8.14
CA TYR A 107 -2.97 -3.10 9.20
C TYR A 107 -1.97 -3.29 10.34
N VAL A 108 -0.74 -3.72 10.04
CA VAL A 108 0.30 -3.94 11.05
C VAL A 108 0.71 -2.64 11.75
N SER A 109 0.68 -1.50 11.06
CA SER A 109 1.17 -0.23 11.61
C SER A 109 0.12 0.60 12.35
N MET A 110 -1.11 0.67 11.81
CA MET A 110 -2.14 1.64 12.22
C MET A 110 -3.44 1.00 12.74
N GLY A 111 -3.70 -0.27 12.40
CA GLY A 111 -4.89 -1.01 12.83
C GLY A 111 -5.94 -1.22 11.76
N GLU A 112 -7.04 -1.89 12.13
CA GLU A 112 -8.03 -2.45 11.18
C GLU A 112 -8.81 -1.36 10.41
N ILE A 113 -9.14 -0.23 11.04
CA ILE A 113 -9.89 0.85 10.38
C ILE A 113 -9.07 1.50 9.25
N TRP A 114 -7.79 1.78 9.52
CA TRP A 114 -6.88 2.40 8.57
C TRP A 114 -6.46 1.46 7.46
N ALA A 115 -6.50 0.16 7.71
CA ALA A 115 -6.32 -0.84 6.66
C ALA A 115 -7.56 -0.95 5.76
N PHE A 116 -8.75 -0.74 6.32
CA PHE A 116 -10.00 -0.82 5.58
C PHE A 116 -10.27 0.38 4.66
N LEU A 117 -9.84 1.58 5.06
CA LEU A 117 -9.98 2.82 4.30
C LEU A 117 -9.05 2.86 3.08
#